data_AF-A0A1C5N1F9-F1
#
_entry.id   AF-A0A1C5N1F9-F1
#
_cell.length_a   1.000
_cell.length_b   1.000
_cell.length_c   1.000
_cell.angle_alpha   90.00
_cell.angle_beta   90.00
_cell.angle_gamma   90.00
#
_symmetry.space_group_name_H-M   'P 1'
#
loop_
_entity.id
_entity.type
_entity.pdbx_description
1 polymer ?
#
loop_
_entity_poly.entity_id
_entity_poly.type
_entity_poly.pdbx_seq_one_letter_code
_entity_poly.pdbx_strand_id
1 'polypeptide(L)'
;MDLGAYENIEELSAIAKENGIEIPRLRGYRLMKNEKPFPQDRIDKAKDDCGTDVVEKLCMAIPFWDPKADYHVWSSYNDHVKDYYLTKKDGEYISIRWDRIHGWKRKVLKLAIKKQKQAIQKQWDMWNKYAGQENVLYIHSRMGSNNWLDLPDINERAKIVQAPWFLGRVDDYYDNTYCDFYARIK
;
A
#
# COMPACT_ATOMS: atom_id res chain seq x y z
N MET A 1 -3.75 6.69 4.23
CA MET A 1 -3.98 6.79 5.70
C MET A 1 -5.35 6.18 5.96
N ASP A 2 -5.40 5.13 6.77
CA ASP A 2 -6.64 4.46 7.15
C ASP A 2 -7.31 5.18 8.34
N LEU A 3 -8.29 6.05 8.05
CA LEU A 3 -8.98 6.86 9.07
C LEU A 3 -9.78 5.99 10.06
N GLY A 4 -10.44 4.94 9.56
CA GLY A 4 -11.21 4.05 10.43
C GLY A 4 -10.31 3.28 11.40
N ALA A 5 -9.07 2.96 11.00
CA ALA A 5 -8.11 2.38 11.92
C ALA A 5 -7.58 3.41 12.94
N TYR A 6 -7.36 4.65 12.50
CA TYR A 6 -6.88 5.75 13.35
C TYR A 6 -7.83 6.06 14.50
N GLU A 7 -9.14 6.02 14.24
CA GLU A 7 -10.19 6.29 15.24
C GLU A 7 -10.17 5.29 16.40
N ASN A 8 -9.72 4.04 16.19
CA ASN A 8 -9.73 3.00 17.22
C ASN A 8 -8.44 2.93 18.06
N ILE A 9 -7.50 3.88 17.90
CA ILE A 9 -6.21 3.82 18.59
C ILE A 9 -6.40 3.78 20.11
N GLU A 10 -7.23 4.65 20.67
CA GLU A 10 -7.40 4.76 22.12
C GLU A 10 -7.95 3.46 22.72
N GLU A 11 -8.99 2.89 22.09
CA GLU A 11 -9.67 1.69 22.58
C GLU A 11 -8.80 0.43 22.43
N LEU A 12 -8.16 0.24 21.28
CA LEU A 12 -7.47 -1.02 20.96
C LEU A 12 -6.01 -1.05 21.41
N SER A 13 -5.46 0.08 21.87
CA SER A 13 -4.10 0.14 22.40
C SER A 13 -3.91 -0.75 23.64
N ALA A 14 -4.93 -0.89 24.49
CA ALA A 14 -4.87 -1.75 25.67
C ALA A 14 -4.70 -3.23 25.26
N ILE A 15 -5.50 -3.69 24.29
CA ILE A 15 -5.45 -5.06 23.76
C ILE A 15 -4.06 -5.35 23.17
N ALA A 16 -3.49 -4.42 22.40
CA ALA A 16 -2.15 -4.57 21.85
C ALA A 16 -1.10 -4.75 22.97
N LYS A 17 -1.14 -3.90 24.00
CA LYS A 17 -0.20 -3.95 25.13
C LYS A 17 -0.32 -5.26 25.92
N GLU A 18 -1.53 -5.71 26.22
CA GLU A 18 -1.79 -6.96 26.94
C GLU A 18 -1.24 -8.19 26.20
N ASN A 19 -1.18 -8.12 24.87
CA ASN A 19 -0.63 -9.16 24.01
C ASN A 19 0.87 -9.00 23.70
N GLY A 20 1.54 -7.99 24.29
CA GLY A 20 2.94 -7.71 24.03
C GLY A 20 3.22 -7.27 22.59
N ILE A 21 2.24 -6.65 21.95
CA ILE A 21 2.32 -6.17 20.57
C ILE A 21 2.80 -4.71 20.60
N GLU A 22 3.99 -4.50 20.06
CA GLU A 22 4.57 -3.17 19.89
C GLU A 22 5.01 -2.98 18.44
N ILE A 23 4.35 -2.05 17.74
CA ILE A 23 4.67 -1.69 16.35
C ILE A 23 5.03 -0.20 16.31
N PRO A 24 6.25 0.16 15.87
CA PRO A 24 6.66 1.55 15.72
C PRO A 24 5.78 2.32 14.72
N ARG A 25 5.76 3.65 14.83
CA ARG A 25 5.07 4.57 13.88
C ARG A 25 3.62 4.19 13.61
N LEU A 26 2.92 3.71 14.64
CA LEU A 26 1.50 3.34 14.62
C LEU A 26 0.62 4.44 14.00
N ARG A 27 -0.36 4.01 13.22
CA ARG A 27 -1.36 4.87 12.57
C ARG A 27 -2.79 4.38 12.72
N GLY A 28 -3.01 3.18 13.26
CA GLY A 28 -4.36 2.71 13.57
C GLY A 28 -4.44 1.24 13.93
N TYR A 29 -5.58 0.86 14.48
CA TYR A 29 -5.94 -0.51 14.80
C TYR A 29 -7.33 -0.86 14.27
N ARG A 30 -7.55 -2.15 13.96
CA ARG A 30 -8.88 -2.72 13.70
C ARG A 30 -8.94 -4.13 14.27
N LEU A 31 -10.10 -4.53 14.78
CA LEU A 31 -10.35 -5.92 15.13
C LEU A 31 -10.92 -6.65 13.93
N MET A 32 -10.22 -7.67 13.43
CA MET A 32 -10.65 -8.35 12.21
C MET A 32 -11.99 -9.05 12.34
N LYS A 33 -12.41 -9.41 13.56
CA LYS A 33 -13.73 -9.96 13.88
C LYS A 33 -14.90 -9.07 13.42
N ASN A 34 -14.66 -7.75 13.38
CA ASN A 34 -15.65 -6.76 12.96
C ASN A 34 -15.58 -6.45 11.45
N GLU A 35 -14.55 -6.94 10.77
CA GLU A 35 -14.26 -6.65 9.38
C GLU A 35 -14.80 -7.76 8.47
N LYS A 36 -15.15 -7.37 7.24
CA LYS A 36 -15.61 -8.30 6.20
C LYS A 36 -14.54 -8.47 5.12
N PRO A 37 -14.49 -9.65 4.47
CA PRO A 37 -13.67 -9.81 3.28
C PRO A 37 -14.01 -8.75 2.24
N PHE A 38 -12.97 -8.20 1.62
CA PHE A 38 -13.09 -7.27 0.52
C PHE A 38 -13.53 -8.03 -0.75
N PRO A 39 -14.60 -7.59 -1.44
CA PRO A 39 -15.16 -8.30 -2.59
C PRO A 39 -14.19 -8.44 -3.77
N GLN A 40 -14.16 -9.61 -4.41
CA GLN A 40 -13.24 -9.93 -5.50
C GLN A 40 -13.44 -9.02 -6.73
N ASP A 41 -14.68 -8.66 -7.06
CA ASP A 41 -15.02 -7.74 -8.16
C ASP A 41 -14.40 -6.35 -7.96
N ARG A 42 -14.30 -5.88 -6.71
CA ARG A 42 -13.64 -4.61 -6.37
C ARG A 42 -12.13 -4.73 -6.46
N ILE A 43 -11.55 -5.87 -6.08
CA ILE A 43 -10.13 -6.15 -6.24
C ILE A 43 -9.74 -6.13 -7.72
N ASP A 44 -10.55 -6.78 -8.56
CA ASP A 44 -10.30 -6.86 -10.00
C ASP A 44 -10.48 -5.49 -10.67
N LYS A 45 -11.50 -4.73 -10.28
CA LYS A 45 -11.64 -3.33 -10.70
C LYS A 45 -10.41 -2.49 -10.33
N ALA A 46 -9.94 -2.58 -9.07
CA ALA A 46 -8.74 -1.85 -8.65
C ALA A 46 -7.50 -2.23 -9.49
N LYS A 47 -7.33 -3.50 -9.87
CA LYS A 47 -6.24 -3.92 -10.76
C LYS A 47 -6.38 -3.40 -12.18
N ASP A 48 -7.60 -3.21 -12.67
CA ASP A 48 -7.83 -2.72 -14.02
C ASP A 48 -7.62 -1.20 -14.10
N ASP A 49 -8.05 -0.50 -13.04
CA ASP A 49 -7.94 0.95 -12.94
C ASP A 49 -6.52 1.42 -12.56
N CYS A 50 -5.68 0.57 -11.95
CA CYS A 50 -4.35 0.99 -11.45
C CYS A 50 -3.36 1.47 -12.53
N GLY A 51 -3.69 1.31 -13.81
CA GLY A 51 -2.81 1.66 -14.92
C GLY A 51 -2.49 3.15 -14.97
N THR A 52 -3.50 4.00 -14.78
CA THR A 52 -3.36 5.47 -14.80
C THR A 52 -2.50 5.94 -13.63
N ASP A 53 -2.75 5.44 -12.42
CA ASP A 53 -1.97 5.75 -11.22
C ASP A 53 -0.47 5.46 -11.40
N VAL A 54 -0.15 4.33 -12.04
CA VAL A 54 1.25 3.96 -12.31
C VAL A 54 1.90 4.93 -13.30
N VAL A 55 1.18 5.36 -14.34
CA VAL A 55 1.69 6.36 -15.29
C VAL A 55 1.90 7.69 -14.59
N GLU A 56 0.96 8.12 -13.76
CA GLU A 56 1.11 9.37 -13.00
C GLU A 56 2.35 9.35 -12.11
N LYS A 57 2.56 8.26 -11.35
CA LYS A 57 3.77 8.07 -10.53
C LYS A 57 5.04 8.14 -11.39
N LEU A 58 5.08 7.45 -12.52
CA LEU A 58 6.24 7.50 -13.44
C LEU A 58 6.48 8.87 -14.08
N CYS A 59 5.43 9.68 -14.28
CA CYS A 59 5.57 11.05 -14.78
C CYS A 59 6.17 11.99 -13.73
N MET A 60 5.86 11.74 -12.45
CA MET A 60 6.34 12.55 -11.31
C MET A 60 7.68 12.08 -10.76
N ALA A 61 8.09 10.85 -11.11
CA ALA A 61 9.32 10.22 -10.69
C ALA A 61 10.58 11.05 -11.01
N ILE A 62 11.50 11.12 -10.05
CA ILE A 62 12.87 11.58 -10.25
C ILE A 62 13.83 10.44 -9.82
N PRO A 63 14.61 9.86 -10.75
CA PRO A 63 14.69 10.16 -12.19
C PRO A 63 13.39 9.88 -12.97
N PHE A 64 13.18 10.62 -14.07
CA PHE A 64 11.97 10.53 -14.89
C PHE A 64 11.75 9.10 -15.42
N TRP A 65 10.51 8.60 -15.26
CA TRP A 65 10.09 7.28 -15.71
C TRP A 65 10.85 6.12 -15.04
N ASP A 66 11.43 6.35 -13.85
CA ASP A 66 12.05 5.30 -13.04
C ASP A 66 11.02 4.69 -12.07
N PRO A 67 10.73 3.38 -12.13
CA PRO A 67 9.83 2.71 -11.19
C PRO A 67 10.41 2.59 -9.76
N LYS A 68 11.67 2.98 -9.55
CA LYS A 68 12.36 3.02 -8.25
C LYS A 68 12.85 4.44 -7.92
N ALA A 69 12.16 5.45 -8.43
CA ALA A 69 12.52 6.84 -8.22
C ALA A 69 12.75 7.19 -6.74
N ASP A 70 13.73 8.06 -6.51
CA ASP A 70 14.12 8.51 -5.16
C ASP A 70 12.99 9.34 -4.53
N TYR A 71 12.32 10.17 -5.33
CA TYR A 71 11.18 10.98 -4.92
C TYR A 71 10.28 11.32 -6.10
N HIS A 72 9.11 11.88 -5.78
CA HIS A 72 8.11 12.34 -6.74
C HIS A 72 7.91 13.85 -6.59
N VAL A 73 7.82 14.57 -7.71
CA VAL A 73 7.61 16.02 -7.73
C VAL A 73 6.19 16.33 -8.19
N TRP A 74 5.52 17.23 -7.50
CA TRP A 74 4.22 17.79 -7.89
C TRP A 74 4.43 19.19 -8.46
N SER A 75 4.16 19.36 -9.75
CA SER A 75 4.34 20.64 -10.44
C SER A 75 3.44 20.70 -11.68
N SER A 76 3.12 21.92 -12.13
CA SER A 76 2.39 22.15 -13.38
C SER A 76 3.10 21.51 -14.58
N TYR A 77 4.43 21.48 -14.58
CA TYR A 77 5.20 20.77 -15.60
C TYR A 77 4.86 19.27 -15.63
N ASN A 78 4.81 18.61 -14.47
CA ASN A 78 4.47 17.19 -14.41
C ASN A 78 3.01 16.93 -14.78
N ASP A 79 2.10 17.88 -14.55
CA ASP A 79 0.71 17.78 -15.03
C ASP A 79 0.64 17.78 -16.56
N HIS A 80 1.41 18.63 -17.24
CA HIS A 80 1.53 18.59 -18.70
C HIS A 80 2.11 17.26 -19.21
N VAL A 81 3.09 16.68 -18.50
CA VAL A 81 3.67 15.38 -18.84
C VAL A 81 2.63 14.25 -18.69
N LYS A 82 1.82 14.27 -17.63
CA LYS A 82 0.72 13.32 -17.45
C LYS A 82 -0.30 13.46 -18.58
N ASP A 83 -0.71 14.68 -18.93
CA ASP A 83 -1.64 14.96 -20.03
C ASP A 83 -1.12 14.53 -21.40
N TYR A 84 0.20 14.37 -21.57
CA TYR A 84 0.78 13.80 -22.77
C TYR A 84 0.55 12.27 -22.86
N TYR A 85 0.64 11.55 -21.74
CA TYR A 85 0.54 10.08 -21.69
C TYR A 85 -0.84 9.53 -21.30
N LEU A 86 -1.73 10.36 -20.77
CA LEU A 86 -3.04 9.96 -20.24
C LEU A 86 -4.16 10.78 -20.88
N THR A 87 -5.36 10.22 -20.88
CA THR A 87 -6.59 10.90 -21.31
C THR A 87 -7.45 11.23 -20.10
N LYS A 88 -7.86 12.51 -20.00
CA LYS A 88 -8.79 12.98 -18.97
C LYS A 88 -10.24 12.99 -19.45
N LYS A 89 -11.15 12.75 -18.52
CA LYS A 89 -12.59 13.05 -18.65
C LYS A 89 -13.07 13.61 -17.31
N ASP A 90 -13.78 14.74 -17.34
CA ASP A 90 -14.34 15.39 -16.14
C ASP A 90 -13.30 15.67 -15.03
N GLY A 91 -12.04 15.94 -15.43
CA GLY A 91 -10.93 16.21 -14.52
C GLY A 91 -10.12 14.99 -14.08
N GLU A 92 -10.60 13.78 -14.34
CA GLU A 92 -9.96 12.52 -13.92
C GLU A 92 -9.29 11.79 -15.09
N TYR A 93 -8.13 11.17 -14.85
CA TYR A 93 -7.48 10.33 -15.86
C TYR A 93 -8.19 8.98 -15.98
N ILE A 94 -8.69 8.67 -17.18
CA ILE A 94 -9.51 7.48 -17.42
C ILE A 94 -8.83 6.41 -18.29
N SER A 95 -7.75 6.76 -19.00
CA SER A 95 -7.05 5.79 -19.85
C SER A 95 -5.63 6.21 -20.22
N ILE A 96 -4.83 5.22 -20.59
CA ILE A 96 -3.43 5.38 -21.04
C ILE A 96 -3.39 5.57 -22.56
N ARG A 97 -2.68 6.60 -23.04
CA ARG A 97 -2.39 6.85 -24.45
C ARG A 97 -1.20 6.00 -24.91
N TRP A 98 -1.47 4.72 -25.19
CA TRP A 98 -0.43 3.76 -25.60
C TRP A 98 0.28 4.13 -26.91
N ASP A 99 -0.35 4.93 -27.76
CA ASP A 99 0.23 5.51 -28.98
C ASP A 99 1.34 6.54 -28.68
N ARG A 100 1.49 6.99 -27.43
CA ARG A 100 2.53 7.94 -27.00
C ARG A 100 3.65 7.29 -26.19
N ILE A 101 3.54 5.99 -25.89
CA ILE A 101 4.46 5.26 -25.01
C ILE A 101 5.12 4.12 -25.78
N HIS A 102 6.40 4.30 -26.10
CA HIS A 102 7.16 3.35 -26.93
C HIS A 102 8.46 2.89 -26.28
N GLY A 103 9.09 1.89 -26.89
CA GLY A 103 10.43 1.42 -26.53
C GLY A 103 10.56 1.01 -25.07
N TRP A 104 11.61 1.50 -24.42
CA TRP A 104 11.93 1.16 -23.03
C TRP A 104 10.84 1.64 -22.06
N LYS A 105 10.24 2.82 -22.29
CA LYS A 105 9.15 3.35 -21.46
C LYS A 105 7.96 2.40 -21.39
N ARG A 106 7.59 1.82 -22.53
CA ARG A 106 6.47 0.85 -22.62
C ARG A 106 6.79 -0.44 -21.86
N LYS A 107 8.04 -0.91 -21.92
CA LYS A 107 8.49 -2.10 -21.17
C LYS A 107 8.43 -1.84 -19.66
N VAL A 108 8.96 -0.70 -19.21
CA VAL A 108 8.92 -0.26 -17.81
C VAL A 108 7.48 -0.16 -17.31
N LEU A 109 6.61 0.55 -18.04
CA LEU A 109 5.21 0.74 -17.65
C LEU A 109 4.46 -0.59 -17.51
N LYS A 110 4.58 -1.50 -18.49
CA LYS A 110 3.94 -2.82 -18.41
C LYS A 110 4.40 -3.62 -17.18
N LEU A 111 5.70 -3.58 -16.88
CA LEU A 111 6.24 -4.24 -15.71
C LEU A 111 5.75 -3.59 -14.40
N ALA A 112 5.72 -2.26 -14.34
CA ALA A 112 5.22 -1.52 -13.19
C ALA A 112 3.74 -1.81 -12.93
N ILE A 113 2.89 -1.80 -13.96
CA ILE A 113 1.47 -2.20 -13.87
C ILE A 113 1.35 -3.63 -13.35
N LYS A 114 2.14 -4.57 -13.90
CA LYS A 114 2.11 -5.97 -13.42
C LYS A 114 2.43 -6.07 -11.92
N LYS A 115 3.46 -5.35 -11.46
CA LYS A 115 3.85 -5.32 -10.04
C LYS A 115 2.77 -4.67 -9.18
N GLN A 116 2.14 -3.59 -9.66
CA GLN A 116 1.04 -2.93 -8.97
C GLN A 116 -0.16 -3.86 -8.79
N LYS A 117 -0.57 -4.58 -9.85
CA LYS A 117 -1.64 -5.59 -9.77
C LYS A 117 -1.32 -6.70 -8.76
N GLN A 118 -0.05 -7.12 -8.68
CA GLN A 118 0.42 -8.08 -7.67
C GLN A 118 0.38 -7.51 -6.25
N ALA A 119 0.73 -6.24 -6.04
CA ALA A 119 0.65 -5.58 -4.74
C ALA A 119 -0.80 -5.46 -4.27
N ILE A 120 -1.71 -5.02 -5.15
CA ILE A 120 -3.16 -4.96 -4.89
C ILE A 120 -3.67 -6.33 -4.46
N GLN A 121 -3.36 -7.39 -5.22
CA GLN A 121 -3.79 -8.74 -4.86
C GLN A 121 -3.25 -9.15 -3.49
N LYS A 122 -1.96 -8.95 -3.23
CA LYS A 122 -1.34 -9.34 -1.96
C LYS A 122 -1.95 -8.65 -0.74
N GLN A 123 -2.26 -7.35 -0.85
CA GLN A 123 -2.87 -6.60 0.25
C GLN A 123 -4.24 -7.19 0.60
N TRP A 124 -5.08 -7.40 -0.42
CA TRP A 124 -6.43 -7.90 -0.21
C TRP A 124 -6.48 -9.40 0.11
N ASP A 125 -5.54 -10.21 -0.38
CA ASP A 125 -5.38 -11.62 0.05
C ASP A 125 -5.10 -11.69 1.55
N MET A 126 -4.20 -10.84 2.05
CA MET A 126 -3.87 -10.80 3.47
C MET A 126 -5.06 -10.34 4.32
N TRP A 127 -5.75 -9.27 3.88
CA TRP A 127 -6.96 -8.79 4.54
C TRP A 127 -8.04 -9.88 4.59
N ASN A 128 -8.37 -10.47 3.45
CA ASN A 128 -9.43 -11.47 3.32
C ASN A 128 -9.12 -12.76 4.08
N LYS A 129 -7.84 -13.13 4.20
CA LYS A 129 -7.41 -14.27 5.01
C LYS A 129 -7.80 -14.12 6.49
N TYR A 130 -7.77 -12.90 7.02
CA TYR A 130 -7.98 -12.65 8.44
C TYR A 130 -9.31 -11.97 8.78
N ALA A 131 -10.01 -11.38 7.80
CA ALA A 131 -11.34 -10.80 8.01
C ALA A 131 -12.32 -11.80 8.63
N GLY A 132 -13.04 -11.35 9.65
CA GLY A 132 -13.94 -12.16 10.47
C GLY A 132 -13.27 -12.99 11.57
N GLN A 133 -11.94 -13.04 11.67
CA GLN A 133 -11.27 -13.83 12.73
C GLN A 133 -11.31 -13.11 14.09
N GLU A 134 -11.79 -13.82 15.11
CA GLU A 134 -11.99 -13.28 16.47
C GLU A 134 -10.70 -12.81 17.15
N ASN A 135 -9.62 -13.52 16.89
CA ASN A 135 -8.35 -13.39 17.59
C ASN A 135 -7.25 -12.76 16.72
N VAL A 136 -7.62 -11.87 15.80
CA VAL A 136 -6.66 -11.14 14.96
C VAL A 136 -6.86 -9.62 15.09
N LEU A 137 -5.77 -8.95 15.46
CA LEU A 137 -5.64 -7.50 15.45
C LEU A 137 -4.92 -7.06 14.16
N TYR A 138 -5.57 -6.18 13.41
CA TYR A 138 -4.94 -5.44 12.31
C TYR A 138 -4.33 -4.15 12.83
N ILE A 139 -3.14 -3.83 12.33
CA ILE A 139 -2.32 -2.71 12.79
C ILE A 139 -1.82 -1.96 11.57
N HIS A 140 -2.33 -0.74 11.36
CA HIS A 140 -1.85 0.15 10.32
C HIS A 140 -0.67 0.96 10.86
N SER A 141 0.45 0.98 10.15
CA SER A 141 1.65 1.69 10.59
C SER A 141 2.39 2.33 9.42
N ARG A 142 3.11 3.43 9.66
CA ARG A 142 3.99 4.07 8.68
C ARG A 142 5.35 3.37 8.61
N MET A 143 5.29 2.05 8.42
CA MET A 143 6.40 1.09 8.42
C MET A 143 6.40 0.24 7.14
N GLY A 144 5.92 0.80 6.02
CA GLY A 144 6.03 0.18 4.69
C GLY A 144 7.46 0.10 4.18
N SER A 145 7.72 -0.59 3.06
CA SER A 145 9.08 -0.87 2.57
C SER A 145 10.00 0.35 2.53
N ASN A 146 9.49 1.53 2.18
CA ASN A 146 10.30 2.77 2.15
C ASN A 146 10.82 3.15 3.55
N ASN A 147 10.04 2.88 4.60
CA ASN A 147 10.42 3.18 5.99
C ASN A 147 10.98 1.97 6.73
N TRP A 148 10.73 0.76 6.23
CA TRP A 148 11.15 -0.49 6.87
C TRP A 148 12.67 -0.62 6.87
N LEU A 149 13.34 -0.19 5.80
CA LEU A 149 14.80 -0.23 5.72
C LEU A 149 15.48 0.87 6.54
N ASP A 150 14.77 1.97 6.81
CA ASP A 150 15.25 3.13 7.56
C ASP A 150 15.25 2.92 9.07
N LEU A 151 14.73 1.79 9.57
CA LEU A 151 14.93 1.43 10.98
C LEU A 151 16.44 1.24 11.23
N PRO A 152 17.03 2.03 12.15
CA PRO A 152 18.48 2.00 12.38
C PRO A 152 18.97 0.64 12.90
N ASP A 153 18.11 -0.11 13.60
CA ASP A 153 18.45 -1.41 14.15
C ASP A 153 17.80 -2.55 13.34
N ILE A 154 18.62 -3.34 12.65
CA ILE A 154 18.20 -4.58 11.98
C ILE A 154 17.55 -5.56 12.97
N ASN A 155 17.95 -5.53 14.24
CA ASN A 155 17.40 -6.39 15.27
C ASN A 155 15.97 -6.01 15.65
N GLU A 156 15.55 -4.76 15.51
CA GLU A 156 14.14 -4.36 15.74
C GLU A 156 13.19 -4.97 14.72
N ARG A 157 13.59 -4.98 13.45
CA ARG A 157 12.83 -5.67 12.40
C ARG A 157 12.70 -7.16 12.68
N ALA A 158 13.81 -7.80 13.05
CA ALA A 158 13.86 -9.21 13.39
C ALA A 158 12.93 -9.53 14.57
N LYS A 159 12.98 -8.72 15.64
CA LYS A 159 12.10 -8.86 16.80
C LYS A 159 10.62 -8.85 16.42
N ILE A 160 10.20 -7.96 15.51
CA ILE A 160 8.80 -7.89 15.05
C ILE A 160 8.40 -9.17 14.31
N VAL A 161 9.17 -9.56 13.29
CA VAL A 161 8.79 -10.69 12.42
C VAL A 161 8.97 -12.06 13.10
N GLN A 162 9.76 -12.13 14.16
CA GLN A 162 9.96 -13.32 14.98
C GLN A 162 9.04 -13.35 16.22
N ALA A 163 8.26 -12.30 16.46
CA ALA A 163 7.38 -12.24 17.61
C ALA A 163 6.31 -13.35 17.53
N PRO A 164 5.96 -14.03 18.64
CA PRO A 164 4.96 -15.10 18.62
C PRO A 164 3.57 -14.67 18.16
N TRP A 165 3.22 -13.39 18.33
CA TRP A 165 1.95 -12.82 17.87
C TRP A 165 1.95 -12.52 16.36
N PHE A 166 3.10 -12.49 15.69
CA PHE A 166 3.19 -12.03 14.29
C PHE A 166 2.58 -13.05 13.33
N LEU A 167 1.57 -12.62 12.56
CA LEU A 167 0.90 -13.44 11.54
C LEU A 167 1.27 -13.06 10.11
N GLY A 168 1.71 -11.83 9.89
CA GLY A 168 2.09 -11.33 8.58
C GLY A 168 2.10 -9.83 8.49
N ARG A 169 2.69 -9.33 7.41
CA ARG A 169 2.64 -7.92 7.03
C ARG A 169 2.47 -7.77 5.53
N VAL A 170 1.86 -6.67 5.12
CA VAL A 170 1.75 -6.30 3.71
C VAL A 170 1.82 -4.78 3.57
N ASP A 171 2.56 -4.31 2.58
CA ASP A 171 2.61 -2.89 2.28
C ASP A 171 1.28 -2.44 1.67
N ASP A 172 0.92 -1.18 1.94
CA ASP A 172 -0.17 -0.54 1.23
C ASP A 172 0.21 -0.38 -0.25
N TYR A 173 -0.65 -0.90 -1.14
CA TYR A 173 -0.38 -0.90 -2.58
C TYR A 173 -0.32 0.52 -3.15
N TYR A 174 -1.01 1.48 -2.55
CA TYR A 174 -1.09 2.85 -3.02
C TYR A 174 0.07 3.70 -2.48
N ASP A 175 0.40 3.57 -1.20
CA ASP A 175 1.49 4.28 -0.53
C ASP A 175 2.33 3.32 0.32
N ASN A 176 3.42 2.83 -0.26
CA ASN A 176 4.36 1.91 0.36
C ASN A 176 5.20 2.51 1.50
N THR A 177 4.92 3.75 1.93
CA THR A 177 5.39 4.26 3.22
C THR A 177 4.56 3.67 4.37
N TYR A 178 3.35 3.19 4.10
CA TYR A 178 2.48 2.49 5.03
C TYR A 178 2.52 0.97 4.83
N CYS A 179 2.22 0.26 5.91
CA CYS A 179 2.08 -1.18 5.93
C CYS A 179 1.09 -1.60 7.02
N ASP A 180 0.40 -2.68 6.72
CA ASP A 180 -0.53 -3.35 7.60
C ASP A 180 0.14 -4.58 8.20
N PHE A 181 0.12 -4.69 9.52
CA PHE A 181 0.53 -5.89 10.26
C PHE A 181 -0.70 -6.61 10.78
N TYR A 182 -0.60 -7.94 10.85
CA TYR A 182 -1.62 -8.80 11.40
C TYR A 182 -1.02 -9.54 12.58
N ALA A 183 -1.68 -9.45 13.73
CA ALA A 183 -1.21 -10.01 14.98
C ALA A 183 -2.26 -10.92 15.62
N ARG A 184 -1.82 -12.08 16.12
CA ARG A 184 -2.64 -12.95 16.96
C ARG A 184 -2.79 -12.31 18.33
N ILE A 185 -4.02 -12.21 18.81
CA ILE A 185 -4.35 -11.79 20.17
C ILE A 185 -4.97 -12.95 20.94
N LYS A 186 -4.85 -12.95 22.26
CA LYS A 186 -5.41 -13.95 23.18
C LYS A 186 -6.87 -13.64 23.52
#